data_AF-Q0CKH9-F1
#
_entry.id   AF-Q0CKH9-F1
#
_cell.length_a   1.000
_cell.length_b   1.000
_cell.length_c   1.000
_cell.angle_alpha   90.00
_cell.angle_beta   90.00
_cell.angle_gamma   90.00
#
_symmetry.space_group_name_H-M   'P 1'
#
loop_
_entity.id
_entity.type
_entity.pdbx_description
1 polymer ?
#
loop_
_entity_poly.entity_id
_entity_poly.type
_entity_poly.pdbx_seq_one_letter_code
_entity_poly.pdbx_strand_id
1 'polypeptide(L)'
;MKLIKSIPDPVRRTLVKTSSAICKPIEARLESSGRWENAQKFRKLQHQLIGLTEDQWQYISEYFRCEEVVHLVTQAHERVLNAYNERRRQSPDGLAEMDRYKKQRGDLERSLRKYRDNIRAAEGVMNLLKRKMGHTPLYRAMTSRQRDLDGHLRDWLQGRCAANGGCCARSCGCSEKLRGTTSSRGRFGHCTPLCDCCARYKGYRLEVKAYRSIYPDGLVPREVKKYLHMRLQYEGQFKLNPKETKDTNSALLMDAYVWGLHPGRKEGSDGQAD
;
A
#
# COMPACT_ATOMS: atom_id res chain seq x y z
N MET A 1 -3.77 -24.51 18.98
CA MET A 1 -2.54 -24.05 18.29
C MET A 1 -1.49 -23.54 19.29
N LYS A 2 -0.78 -24.44 20.01
CA LYS A 2 0.31 -24.08 20.95
C LYS A 2 1.72 -24.08 20.30
N LEU A 3 1.85 -24.55 19.04
CA LEU A 3 3.13 -24.83 18.38
C LEU A 3 3.91 -23.59 17.87
N ILE A 4 3.24 -22.47 17.56
CA ILE A 4 3.92 -21.29 16.98
C ILE A 4 4.84 -20.61 18.02
N LYS A 5 4.47 -20.64 19.31
CA LYS A 5 5.20 -19.95 20.39
C LYS A 5 6.47 -20.68 20.82
N SER A 6 6.67 -21.94 20.43
CA SER A 6 7.80 -22.76 20.87
C SER A 6 8.97 -22.84 19.88
N ILE A 7 8.85 -22.27 18.67
CA ILE A 7 9.93 -22.31 17.66
C ILE A 7 10.83 -21.08 17.81
N PRO A 8 12.13 -21.25 18.14
CA PRO A 8 13.09 -20.16 18.19
C PRO A 8 13.30 -19.50 16.83
N ASP A 9 13.58 -18.20 16.79
CA ASP A 9 13.72 -17.43 15.54
C ASP A 9 14.79 -17.96 14.56
N PRO A 10 15.97 -18.45 15.00
CA PRO A 10 16.92 -19.07 14.08
C PRO A 10 16.36 -20.31 13.39
N VAL A 11 15.67 -21.17 14.14
CA VAL A 11 15.01 -22.38 13.62
C VAL A 11 13.89 -21.99 12.68
N ARG A 12 13.05 -21.03 13.08
CA ARG A 12 11.95 -20.50 12.26
C ARG A 12 12.44 -19.95 10.94
N ARG A 13 13.53 -19.17 10.95
CA ARG A 13 14.14 -18.60 9.75
C ARG A 13 14.58 -19.69 8.76
N THR A 14 15.19 -20.75 9.27
CA THR A 14 15.56 -21.92 8.46
C THR A 14 14.32 -22.62 7.91
N LEU A 15 13.33 -22.90 8.75
CA LEU A 15 12.07 -23.54 8.35
C LEU A 15 11.32 -22.77 7.26
N VAL A 16 11.21 -21.44 7.37
CA VAL A 16 10.56 -20.62 6.34
C VAL A 16 11.31 -20.72 5.01
N LYS A 17 12.65 -20.69 5.03
CA LYS A 17 13.46 -20.79 3.82
C LYS A 17 13.35 -22.17 3.16
N THR A 18 13.51 -23.24 3.92
CA THR A 18 13.48 -24.62 3.40
C THR A 18 12.08 -25.00 2.94
N SER A 19 11.04 -24.73 3.75
CA SER A 19 9.65 -24.98 3.34
C SER A 19 9.27 -24.18 2.10
N SER A 20 9.79 -22.96 1.92
CA SER A 20 9.51 -22.16 0.72
C SER A 20 10.00 -22.83 -0.56
N ALA A 21 11.08 -23.61 -0.54
CA ALA A 21 11.58 -24.30 -1.73
C ALA A 21 10.62 -25.42 -2.18
N ILE A 22 9.97 -26.08 -1.22
CA ILE A 22 9.01 -27.17 -1.46
C ILE A 22 7.62 -26.62 -1.79
N CYS A 23 7.18 -25.59 -1.06
CA CYS A 23 5.81 -25.10 -1.16
C CYS A 23 5.56 -24.24 -2.40
N LYS A 24 6.56 -23.47 -2.87
CA LYS A 24 6.41 -22.58 -4.04
C LYS A 24 5.97 -23.32 -5.31
N PRO A 25 6.58 -24.46 -5.71
CA PRO A 25 6.11 -25.23 -6.86
C PRO A 25 4.66 -25.71 -6.73
N ILE A 26 4.25 -26.15 -5.53
CA ILE A 26 2.88 -26.61 -5.26
C ILE A 26 1.90 -25.44 -5.41
N GLU A 27 2.23 -24.29 -4.82
CA GLU A 27 1.44 -23.06 -4.96
C GLU A 27 1.30 -22.64 -6.43
N ALA A 28 2.38 -22.69 -7.20
CA ALA A 28 2.37 -22.33 -8.62
C ALA A 28 1.47 -23.27 -9.44
N ARG A 29 1.51 -24.58 -9.16
CA ARG A 29 0.63 -25.57 -9.80
C ARG A 29 -0.85 -25.36 -9.45
N LEU A 30 -1.14 -24.99 -8.20
CA LEU A 30 -2.50 -24.63 -7.78
C LEU A 30 -2.97 -23.37 -8.52
N GLU A 31 -2.13 -22.33 -8.62
CA GLU A 31 -2.49 -21.11 -9.37
C GLU A 31 -2.69 -21.38 -10.86
N SER A 32 -1.77 -22.12 -11.51
CA SER A 32 -1.84 -22.39 -12.95
C SER A 32 -3.00 -23.30 -13.35
N SER A 33 -3.59 -24.03 -12.40
CA SER A 33 -4.79 -24.86 -12.61
C SER A 33 -6.09 -24.14 -12.24
N GLY A 34 -6.06 -22.81 -12.05
CA GLY A 34 -7.22 -22.02 -11.66
C GLY A 34 -7.62 -22.15 -10.19
N ARG A 35 -6.93 -22.98 -9.40
CA ARG A 35 -7.20 -23.22 -7.97
C ARG A 35 -6.55 -22.17 -7.07
N TRP A 36 -6.68 -20.90 -7.42
CA TRP A 36 -6.04 -19.77 -6.73
C TRP A 36 -6.40 -19.70 -5.24
N GLU A 37 -7.67 -19.90 -4.89
CA GLU A 37 -8.11 -19.88 -3.49
C GLU A 37 -7.45 -21.00 -2.66
N ASN A 38 -7.27 -22.18 -3.26
CA ASN A 38 -6.55 -23.28 -2.60
C ASN A 38 -5.06 -22.94 -2.41
N ALA A 39 -4.43 -22.25 -3.36
CA ALA A 39 -3.08 -21.74 -3.18
C ALA A 39 -3.00 -20.74 -2.00
N GLN A 40 -3.99 -19.86 -1.86
CA GLN A 40 -4.04 -18.91 -0.72
C GLN A 40 -4.31 -19.60 0.62
N LYS A 41 -5.24 -20.56 0.67
CA LYS A 41 -5.48 -21.40 1.85
C LYS A 41 -4.19 -22.13 2.27
N PHE A 42 -3.46 -22.68 1.30
CA PHE A 42 -2.19 -23.36 1.56
C PHE A 42 -1.12 -22.42 2.11
N ARG A 43 -0.99 -21.19 1.60
CA ARG A 43 -0.08 -20.17 2.16
C ARG A 43 -0.48 -19.75 3.57
N LYS A 44 -1.77 -19.57 3.83
CA LYS A 44 -2.29 -19.25 5.17
C LYS A 44 -1.96 -20.37 6.15
N LEU A 45 -2.12 -21.63 5.76
CA LEU A 45 -1.74 -22.79 6.56
C LEU A 45 -0.23 -22.82 6.85
N GLN A 46 0.63 -22.64 5.84
CA GLN A 46 2.09 -22.54 6.05
C GLN A 46 2.44 -21.45 7.06
N HIS A 47 1.81 -20.27 6.95
CA HIS A 47 2.00 -19.18 7.89
C HIS A 47 1.50 -19.52 9.30
N GLN A 48 0.36 -20.20 9.43
CA GLN A 48 -0.18 -20.65 10.72
C GLN A 48 0.68 -21.74 11.38
N LEU A 49 1.39 -22.55 10.61
CA LEU A 49 2.25 -23.61 11.15
C LEU A 49 3.64 -23.07 11.54
N ILE A 50 4.24 -22.24 10.69
CA ILE A 50 5.64 -21.81 10.84
C ILE A 50 5.73 -20.41 11.47
N GLY A 51 4.79 -19.53 11.17
CA GLY A 51 4.81 -18.13 11.57
C GLY A 51 5.91 -17.31 10.88
N LEU A 52 6.18 -16.12 11.42
CA LEU A 52 7.26 -15.23 11.02
C LEU A 52 8.12 -14.89 12.24
N THR A 53 9.40 -14.58 12.00
CA THR A 53 10.30 -14.04 13.04
C THR A 53 9.92 -12.59 13.35
N GLU A 54 10.44 -12.03 14.45
CA GLU A 54 10.13 -10.64 14.81
C GLU A 54 10.58 -9.64 13.73
N ASP A 55 11.81 -9.82 13.20
CA ASP A 55 12.30 -9.00 12.06
C ASP A 55 11.37 -9.07 10.84
N GLN A 56 10.82 -10.25 10.54
CA GLN A 56 9.93 -10.44 9.39
C GLN A 56 8.58 -9.76 9.60
N TRP A 57 8.03 -9.78 10.82
CA TRP A 57 6.85 -8.98 11.17
C TRP A 57 7.10 -7.48 11.05
N GLN A 58 8.29 -7.03 11.47
CA GLN A 58 8.68 -5.64 11.31
C GLN A 58 8.81 -5.24 9.84
N TYR A 59 9.35 -6.12 8.99
CA TYR A 59 9.43 -5.88 7.55
C TYR A 59 8.04 -5.75 6.90
N ILE A 60 7.06 -6.57 7.30
CA ILE A 60 5.67 -6.44 6.81
C ILE A 60 5.05 -5.13 7.26
N SER A 61 5.23 -4.78 8.54
CA SER A 61 4.72 -3.52 9.08
C SER A 61 5.29 -2.31 8.35
N GLU A 62 6.60 -2.34 8.04
CA GLU A 62 7.24 -1.26 7.29
C GLU A 62 6.81 -1.22 5.82
N TYR A 63 6.52 -2.38 5.20
CA TYR A 63 5.99 -2.44 3.85
C TYR A 63 4.65 -1.71 3.75
N PHE A 64 3.70 -2.00 4.65
CA PHE A 64 2.39 -1.34 4.66
C PHE A 64 2.50 0.16 4.92
N ARG A 65 3.44 0.59 5.78
CA ARG A 65 3.71 2.02 5.98
C ARG A 65 4.21 2.69 4.71
N CYS A 66 5.15 2.05 3.99
CA CYS A 66 5.65 2.60 2.73
C CYS A 66 4.56 2.64 1.66
N GLU A 67 3.69 1.63 1.59
CA GLU A 67 2.54 1.61 0.69
C GLU A 67 1.59 2.78 0.99
N GLU A 68 1.26 3.01 2.26
CA GLU A 68 0.46 4.16 2.71
C GLU A 68 1.11 5.49 2.31
N VAL A 69 2.42 5.65 2.54
CA VAL A 69 3.18 6.84 2.14
C VAL A 69 3.07 7.07 0.63
N VAL A 70 3.25 6.03 -0.17
CA VAL A 70 3.16 6.12 -1.64
C VAL A 70 1.77 6.59 -2.06
N HIS A 71 0.69 6.03 -1.48
CA HIS A 71 -0.68 6.46 -1.80
C HIS A 71 -0.95 7.92 -1.41
N LEU A 72 -0.59 8.32 -0.19
CA LEU A 72 -0.76 9.69 0.31
C LEU A 72 0.01 10.70 -0.55
N VAL A 73 1.29 10.45 -0.78
CA VAL A 73 2.16 11.35 -1.52
C VAL A 73 1.77 11.42 -3.00
N THR A 74 1.31 10.32 -3.60
CA THR A 74 0.81 10.33 -4.98
C THR A 74 -0.39 11.26 -5.13
N GLN A 75 -1.35 11.21 -4.21
CA GLN A 75 -2.52 12.10 -4.26
C GLN A 75 -2.15 13.57 -4.00
N ALA A 76 -1.18 13.82 -3.12
CA ALA A 76 -0.63 15.17 -2.92
C ALA A 76 0.10 15.70 -4.17
N HIS A 77 0.87 14.84 -4.84
CA HIS A 77 1.55 15.16 -6.09
C HIS A 77 0.56 15.48 -7.20
N GLU A 78 -0.50 14.68 -7.38
CA GLU A 78 -1.57 14.95 -8.36
C GLU A 78 -2.20 16.32 -8.16
N ARG A 79 -2.48 16.70 -6.92
CA ARG A 79 -3.01 18.03 -6.60
C ARG A 79 -2.05 19.14 -7.03
N VAL A 80 -0.78 19.05 -6.65
CA VAL A 80 0.22 20.07 -7.02
C VAL A 80 0.43 20.10 -8.53
N LEU A 81 0.35 18.95 -9.20
CA LEU A 81 0.45 18.87 -10.65
C LEU A 81 -0.74 19.57 -11.34
N ASN A 82 -1.96 19.40 -10.82
CA ASN A 82 -3.13 20.13 -11.31
C ASN A 82 -2.96 21.64 -11.14
N ALA A 83 -2.55 22.10 -9.95
CA ALA A 83 -2.28 23.51 -9.69
C ALA A 83 -1.16 24.07 -10.60
N TYR A 84 -0.11 23.28 -10.85
CA TYR A 84 0.96 23.63 -11.80
C TYR A 84 0.42 23.78 -13.22
N ASN A 85 -0.42 22.84 -13.68
CA ASN A 85 -1.00 22.88 -15.01
C ASN A 85 -2.00 24.03 -15.18
N GLU A 86 -2.82 24.30 -14.18
CA GLU A 86 -3.73 25.46 -14.15
C GLU A 86 -2.94 26.76 -14.24
N ARG A 87 -1.89 26.91 -13.42
CA ARG A 87 -1.03 28.11 -13.48
C ARG A 87 -0.31 28.21 -14.81
N ARG A 88 0.16 27.10 -15.40
CA ARG A 88 0.82 27.09 -16.71
C ARG A 88 -0.08 27.60 -17.85
N ARG A 89 -1.40 27.41 -17.73
CA ARG A 89 -2.38 27.90 -18.72
C ARG A 89 -2.65 29.40 -18.61
N GLN A 90 -2.26 30.05 -17.52
CA GLN A 90 -2.46 31.49 -17.32
C GLN A 90 -1.28 32.26 -17.91
N SER A 91 -1.57 33.33 -18.66
CA SER A 91 -0.58 34.32 -19.09
C SER A 91 -0.50 35.44 -18.04
N PRO A 92 0.69 35.79 -17.52
CA PRO A 92 0.80 36.92 -16.60
C PRO A 92 0.68 38.24 -17.36
N ASP A 93 0.01 39.24 -16.77
CA ASP A 93 -0.11 40.59 -17.31
C ASP A 93 0.86 41.54 -16.59
N GLY A 94 1.88 42.01 -17.30
CA GLY A 94 2.88 42.95 -16.78
C GLY A 94 3.99 42.33 -15.89
N LEU A 95 5.02 43.14 -15.62
CA LEU A 95 6.28 42.70 -15.00
C LEU A 95 6.11 42.20 -13.55
N ALA A 96 5.33 42.90 -12.73
CA ALA A 96 5.11 42.49 -11.33
C ALA A 96 4.31 41.18 -11.23
N GLU A 97 3.40 40.92 -12.18
CA GLU A 97 2.70 39.64 -12.25
C GLU A 97 3.61 38.52 -12.76
N MET A 98 4.48 38.81 -13.72
CA MET A 98 5.50 37.87 -14.21
C MET A 98 6.42 37.37 -13.08
N ASP A 99 6.86 38.23 -12.17
CA ASP A 99 7.73 37.80 -11.06
C ASP A 99 6.99 36.94 -10.04
N ARG A 100 5.75 37.30 -9.69
CA ARG A 100 4.88 36.46 -8.84
C ARG A 100 4.63 35.10 -9.49
N TYR A 101 4.35 35.09 -10.79
CA TYR A 101 4.18 33.86 -11.58
C TYR A 101 5.42 32.98 -11.54
N LYS A 102 6.61 33.53 -11.80
CA LYS A 102 7.88 32.78 -11.76
C LYS A 102 8.12 32.17 -10.38
N LYS A 103 7.91 32.94 -9.32
CA LYS A 103 8.06 32.47 -7.93
C LYS A 103 7.11 31.31 -7.62
N GLN A 104 5.81 31.48 -7.87
CA GLN A 104 4.81 30.44 -7.64
C GLN A 104 5.08 29.18 -8.46
N ARG A 105 5.47 29.33 -9.73
CA ARG A 105 5.85 28.20 -10.58
C ARG A 105 7.05 27.45 -10.02
N GLY A 106 8.08 28.18 -9.57
CA GLY A 106 9.24 27.61 -8.89
C GLY A 106 8.88 26.85 -7.61
N ASP A 107 7.94 27.36 -6.82
CA ASP A 107 7.45 26.70 -5.60
C ASP A 107 6.71 25.39 -5.90
N LEU A 108 5.86 25.40 -6.92
CA LEU A 108 5.14 24.21 -7.38
C LEU A 108 6.12 23.16 -7.94
N GLU A 109 7.11 23.56 -8.73
CA GLU A 109 8.14 22.66 -9.27
C GLU A 109 8.99 22.03 -8.16
N ARG A 110 9.39 22.83 -7.16
CA ARG A 110 10.09 22.32 -5.96
C ARG A 110 9.24 21.30 -5.22
N SER A 111 7.95 21.56 -5.07
CA SER A 111 7.00 20.65 -4.43
C SER A 111 6.81 19.35 -5.21
N LEU A 112 6.68 19.42 -6.54
CA LEU A 112 6.60 18.24 -7.40
C LEU A 112 7.86 17.37 -7.30
N ARG A 113 9.05 17.98 -7.35
CA ARG A 113 10.32 17.26 -7.16
C ARG A 113 10.36 16.56 -5.81
N LYS A 114 10.06 17.28 -4.72
CA LYS A 114 10.00 16.72 -3.37
C LYS A 114 9.07 15.51 -3.27
N TYR A 115 7.88 15.57 -3.86
CA TYR A 115 6.96 14.43 -3.83
C TYR A 115 7.44 13.24 -4.65
N ARG A 116 8.06 13.47 -5.81
CA ARG A 116 8.68 12.38 -6.60
C ARG A 116 9.81 11.71 -5.84
N ASP A 117 10.66 12.49 -5.18
CA ASP A 117 11.76 11.97 -4.36
C ASP A 117 11.23 11.12 -3.19
N ASN A 118 10.16 11.57 -2.53
CA ASN A 118 9.50 10.82 -1.47
C ASN A 118 8.88 9.50 -1.97
N ILE A 119 8.22 9.51 -3.13
CA ILE A 119 7.67 8.29 -3.75
C ILE A 119 8.82 7.32 -4.05
N ARG A 120 9.88 7.80 -4.70
CA ARG A 120 11.05 6.98 -5.07
C ARG A 120 11.74 6.40 -3.83
N ALA A 121 11.86 7.18 -2.76
CA ALA A 121 12.43 6.70 -1.50
C ALA A 121 11.59 5.58 -0.89
N ALA A 122 10.27 5.78 -0.78
CA ALA A 122 9.36 4.76 -0.25
C ALA A 122 9.35 3.49 -1.12
N GLU A 123 9.29 3.62 -2.45
CA GLU A 123 9.39 2.49 -3.39
C GLU A 123 10.73 1.75 -3.25
N GLY A 124 11.83 2.48 -3.03
CA GLY A 124 13.16 1.91 -2.77
C GLY A 124 13.17 1.02 -1.53
N VAL A 125 12.59 1.50 -0.42
CA VAL A 125 12.41 0.72 0.81
C VAL A 125 11.52 -0.50 0.54
N MET A 126 10.37 -0.31 -0.11
CA MET A 126 9.49 -1.43 -0.46
C MET A 126 10.24 -2.49 -1.24
N ASN A 127 10.99 -2.13 -2.29
CA ASN A 127 11.74 -3.08 -3.11
C ASN A 127 12.77 -3.87 -2.32
N LEU A 128 13.45 -3.27 -1.35
CA LEU A 128 14.32 -4.01 -0.45
C LEU A 128 13.53 -4.99 0.42
N LEU A 129 12.43 -4.53 1.03
CA LEU A 129 11.58 -5.35 1.90
C LEU A 129 11.01 -6.56 1.13
N LYS A 130 10.62 -6.37 -0.13
CA LYS A 130 10.20 -7.44 -1.04
C LYS A 130 11.28 -8.51 -1.20
N ARG A 131 12.55 -8.13 -1.39
CA ARG A 131 13.67 -9.08 -1.48
C ARG A 131 13.86 -9.84 -0.16
N LYS A 132 13.81 -9.13 0.97
CA LYS A 132 13.97 -9.72 2.31
C LYS A 132 12.83 -10.68 2.68
N MET A 133 11.61 -10.46 2.19
CA MET A 133 10.42 -11.24 2.55
C MET A 133 9.91 -12.18 1.46
N GLY A 134 10.50 -12.18 0.25
CA GLY A 134 10.02 -12.94 -0.91
C GLY A 134 9.88 -14.46 -0.72
N HIS A 135 10.53 -15.01 0.31
CA HIS A 135 10.46 -16.42 0.68
C HIS A 135 9.42 -16.72 1.76
N THR A 136 8.78 -15.71 2.36
CA THR A 136 7.76 -15.93 3.39
C THR A 136 6.40 -16.25 2.75
N PRO A 137 5.61 -17.18 3.33
CA PRO A 137 4.28 -17.50 2.81
C PRO A 137 3.33 -16.29 2.84
N LEU A 138 3.43 -15.44 3.87
CA LEU A 138 2.64 -14.21 4.00
C LEU A 138 2.92 -13.25 2.84
N TYR A 139 4.19 -12.96 2.53
CA TYR A 139 4.52 -12.06 1.42
C TYR A 139 4.12 -12.65 0.05
N ARG A 140 4.23 -13.97 -0.14
CA ARG A 140 3.75 -14.62 -1.37
C ARG A 140 2.23 -14.50 -1.51
N ALA A 141 1.49 -14.66 -0.41
CA ALA A 141 0.04 -14.46 -0.42
C ALA A 141 -0.33 -13.02 -0.77
N MET A 142 0.33 -12.05 -0.14
CA MET A 142 0.18 -10.62 -0.45
C MET A 142 0.50 -10.31 -1.91
N THR A 143 1.60 -10.84 -2.45
CA THR A 143 1.99 -10.59 -3.86
C THR A 143 0.99 -11.21 -4.83
N SER A 144 0.51 -12.42 -4.55
CA SER A 144 -0.52 -13.07 -5.37
C SER A 144 -1.83 -12.29 -5.31
N ARG A 145 -2.21 -11.81 -4.11
CA ARG A 145 -3.38 -10.95 -3.90
C ARG A 145 -3.29 -9.62 -4.66
N GLN A 146 -2.14 -8.97 -4.66
CA GLN A 146 -1.91 -7.70 -5.37
C GLN A 146 -1.99 -7.82 -6.91
N ARG A 147 -2.05 -9.03 -7.47
CA ARG A 147 -2.34 -9.23 -8.90
C ARG A 147 -3.81 -9.02 -9.25
N ASP A 148 -4.70 -9.08 -8.26
CA ASP A 148 -6.11 -8.73 -8.41
C ASP A 148 -6.22 -7.21 -8.54
N LEU A 149 -6.34 -6.72 -9.78
CA LEU A 149 -6.39 -5.30 -10.10
C LEU A 149 -7.59 -4.61 -9.42
N ASP A 150 -8.68 -5.34 -9.22
CA ASP A 150 -9.92 -4.84 -8.62
C ASP A 150 -9.98 -5.10 -7.11
N GLY A 151 -8.88 -5.56 -6.50
CA GLY A 151 -8.83 -5.81 -5.06
C GLY A 151 -9.14 -4.58 -4.20
N HIS A 152 -8.92 -3.39 -4.76
CA HIS A 152 -9.25 -2.10 -4.16
C HIS A 152 -10.73 -1.70 -4.30
N LEU A 153 -11.53 -2.41 -5.10
CA LEU A 153 -12.96 -2.13 -5.31
C LEU A 153 -13.88 -2.99 -4.44
N ARG A 154 -13.34 -3.81 -3.55
CA ARG A 154 -14.17 -4.67 -2.68
C ARG A 154 -15.11 -3.86 -1.80
N ASP A 155 -16.33 -4.37 -1.63
CA ASP A 155 -17.41 -3.73 -0.88
C ASP A 155 -17.00 -3.25 0.50
N TRP A 156 -16.21 -4.03 1.24
CA TRP A 156 -15.78 -3.63 2.59
C TRP A 156 -14.80 -2.45 2.55
N LEU A 157 -13.91 -2.36 1.55
CA LEU A 157 -12.99 -1.24 1.37
C LEU A 157 -13.74 0.02 0.93
N GLN A 158 -14.69 -0.14 0.00
CA GLN A 158 -15.58 0.92 -0.44
C GLN A 158 -16.46 1.43 0.70
N GLY A 159 -17.10 0.52 1.43
CA GLY A 159 -17.92 0.80 2.62
C GLY A 159 -17.11 1.50 3.71
N ARG A 160 -15.86 1.08 3.94
CA ARG A 160 -14.95 1.79 4.86
C ARG A 160 -14.62 3.20 4.38
N CYS A 161 -14.31 3.37 3.09
CA CYS A 161 -14.06 4.70 2.53
C CYS A 161 -15.31 5.58 2.69
N ALA A 162 -16.50 5.03 2.45
CA ALA A 162 -17.78 5.72 2.62
C ALA A 162 -18.03 6.11 4.10
N ALA A 163 -17.84 5.19 5.04
CA ALA A 163 -18.02 5.41 6.48
C ALA A 163 -17.12 6.53 7.03
N ASN A 164 -15.93 6.72 6.46
CA ASN A 164 -15.00 7.81 6.83
C ASN A 164 -15.32 9.14 6.13
N GLY A 165 -16.50 9.28 5.51
CA GLY A 165 -16.90 10.45 4.71
C GLY A 165 -16.09 10.61 3.41
N GLY A 166 -15.48 9.52 2.96
CA GLY A 166 -14.65 9.47 1.76
C GLY A 166 -15.47 9.43 0.47
N CYS A 167 -14.73 9.43 -0.64
CA CYS A 167 -15.23 9.46 -2.00
C CYS A 167 -16.28 8.38 -2.36
N CYS A 168 -16.17 7.18 -1.77
CA CYS A 168 -17.06 6.06 -2.09
C CYS A 168 -18.51 6.28 -1.63
N ALA A 169 -18.77 7.15 -0.64
CA ALA A 169 -20.14 7.51 -0.25
C ALA A 169 -20.84 8.40 -1.30
N ARG A 170 -20.09 8.98 -2.24
CA ARG A 170 -20.58 9.98 -3.20
C ARG A 170 -20.45 9.53 -4.66
N SER A 171 -20.03 8.28 -4.88
CA SER A 171 -19.83 7.71 -6.21
C SER A 171 -18.95 8.56 -7.14
N CYS A 172 -17.96 9.29 -6.61
CA CYS A 172 -17.18 10.23 -7.42
C CYS A 172 -16.10 9.57 -8.31
N GLY A 173 -16.06 8.24 -8.41
CA GLY A 173 -15.13 7.47 -9.24
C GLY A 173 -13.65 7.53 -8.81
N CYS A 174 -13.33 8.19 -7.68
CA CYS A 174 -11.93 8.38 -7.28
C CYS A 174 -11.19 7.07 -6.94
N SER A 175 -11.88 6.00 -6.56
CA SER A 175 -11.27 4.69 -6.29
C SER A 175 -10.83 3.98 -7.57
N GLU A 176 -11.58 4.16 -8.66
CA GLU A 176 -11.36 3.53 -9.97
C GLU A 176 -10.36 4.33 -10.83
N LYS A 177 -10.08 5.58 -10.45
CA LYS A 177 -9.12 6.41 -11.14
C LYS A 177 -7.70 5.87 -10.97
N LEU A 178 -7.00 5.64 -12.09
CA LEU A 178 -5.57 5.36 -12.09
C LEU A 178 -4.78 6.55 -11.54
N ARG A 179 -3.92 6.29 -10.55
CA ARG A 179 -3.10 7.28 -9.85
C ARG A 179 -1.62 7.11 -10.16
N GLY A 180 -0.94 8.23 -10.41
CA GLY A 180 0.49 8.32 -10.68
C GLY A 180 0.94 7.76 -12.04
N THR A 181 2.03 8.34 -12.58
CA THR A 181 2.68 7.94 -13.84
C THR A 181 4.16 7.53 -13.66
N THR A 182 4.69 7.59 -12.44
CA THR A 182 6.13 7.35 -12.17
C THR A 182 6.47 5.88 -11.95
N SER A 183 5.50 5.03 -11.62
CA SER A 183 5.69 3.57 -11.54
C SER A 183 5.26 2.92 -12.84
N SER A 184 5.96 1.87 -13.27
CA SER A 184 5.62 1.05 -14.45
C SER A 184 4.25 0.37 -14.39
N ARG A 185 3.53 0.53 -13.27
CA ARG A 185 2.12 0.20 -13.09
C ARG A 185 1.46 1.41 -12.44
N GLY A 186 0.42 1.97 -13.06
CA GLY A 186 -0.39 2.96 -12.37
C GLY A 186 -1.07 2.32 -11.14
N ARG A 187 -1.43 3.15 -10.16
CA ARG A 187 -1.93 2.69 -8.87
C ARG A 187 -3.41 2.98 -8.75
N PHE A 188 -4.19 1.97 -8.42
CA PHE A 188 -5.57 2.19 -7.99
C PHE A 188 -5.65 2.28 -6.47
N GLY A 189 -6.72 2.89 -5.95
CA GLY A 189 -6.92 2.94 -4.51
C GLY A 189 -7.81 4.09 -4.04
N HIS A 190 -8.30 3.94 -2.80
CA HIS A 190 -9.19 4.90 -2.18
C HIS A 190 -8.54 6.25 -1.88
N CYS A 191 -9.40 7.24 -1.69
CA CYS A 191 -9.02 8.58 -1.28
C CYS A 191 -8.26 8.54 0.05
N THR A 192 -7.11 9.22 0.08
CA THR A 192 -6.35 9.47 1.30
C THR A 192 -6.75 10.83 1.88
N PRO A 193 -6.35 11.19 3.11
CA PRO A 193 -6.48 12.56 3.64
C PRO A 193 -6.00 13.68 2.70
N LEU A 194 -5.08 13.38 1.77
CA LEU A 194 -4.53 14.34 0.81
C LEU A 194 -5.28 14.36 -0.52
N CYS A 195 -6.39 13.64 -0.64
CA CYS A 195 -7.26 13.67 -1.82
C CYS A 195 -7.86 15.06 -2.04
N ASP A 196 -7.62 15.64 -3.21
CA ASP A 196 -8.14 16.97 -3.55
C ASP A 196 -9.68 16.99 -3.62
N CYS A 197 -10.30 15.93 -4.14
CA CYS A 197 -11.77 15.79 -4.18
C CYS A 197 -12.38 15.81 -2.77
N CYS A 198 -11.79 15.06 -1.82
CA CYS A 198 -12.26 15.06 -0.44
C CYS A 198 -12.03 16.42 0.24
N ALA A 199 -10.88 17.06 0.00
CA ALA A 199 -10.58 18.36 0.58
C ALA A 199 -11.57 19.44 0.11
N ARG A 200 -11.92 19.46 -1.18
CA ARG A 200 -12.92 20.38 -1.73
C ARG A 200 -14.30 20.15 -1.11
N TYR A 201 -14.71 18.88 -0.99
CA TYR A 201 -16.01 18.53 -0.40
C TYR A 201 -16.09 18.91 1.09
N LYS A 202 -15.05 18.63 1.87
CA LYS A 202 -15.03 18.94 3.30
C LYS A 202 -14.86 20.44 3.58
N GLY A 203 -14.38 21.22 2.62
CA GLY A 203 -14.05 22.65 2.81
C GLY A 203 -12.75 22.89 3.59
N TYR A 204 -12.09 21.85 4.09
CA TYR A 204 -10.81 21.93 4.78
C TYR A 204 -9.91 20.74 4.45
N ARG A 205 -8.62 20.87 4.80
CA ARG A 205 -7.60 19.84 4.59
C ARG A 205 -7.22 19.22 5.92
N LEU A 206 -7.13 17.89 5.93
CA LEU A 206 -6.54 17.19 7.07
C LEU A 206 -5.03 17.46 7.09
N GLU A 207 -4.53 17.78 8.29
CA GLU A 207 -3.10 17.92 8.50
C GLU A 207 -2.43 16.54 8.50
N VAL A 208 -1.41 16.37 7.68
CA VAL A 208 -0.58 15.17 7.65
C VAL A 208 0.82 15.54 8.11
N LYS A 209 1.19 15.08 9.30
CA LYS A 209 2.52 15.28 9.87
C LYS A 209 3.44 14.19 9.32
N ALA A 210 4.59 14.60 8.78
CA ALA A 210 5.60 13.70 8.26
C ALA A 210 6.85 13.75 9.13
N TYR A 211 7.19 12.63 9.75
CA TYR A 211 8.37 12.45 10.58
C TYR A 211 9.42 11.67 9.79
N ARG A 212 10.66 12.13 9.85
CA ARG A 212 11.81 11.38 9.33
C ARG A 212 12.23 10.38 10.41
N SER A 213 12.16 9.09 10.10
CA SER A 213 12.63 8.05 11.01
C SER A 213 13.99 7.56 10.56
N ILE A 214 14.95 7.53 11.47
CA ILE A 214 16.18 6.73 11.31
C ILE A 214 15.90 5.44 12.09
N TYR A 215 15.88 4.30 11.41
CA TYR A 215 15.73 3.01 12.11
C TYR A 215 17.01 2.72 12.90
N PRO A 216 16.92 2.14 14.12
CA PRO A 216 18.09 1.69 14.87
C PRO A 216 18.89 0.68 14.02
N ASP A 217 20.22 0.80 14.06
CA ASP A 217 21.16 -0.01 13.30
C ASP A 217 20.86 -1.50 13.47
N GLY A 218 20.69 -2.22 12.36
CA GLY A 218 20.52 -3.68 12.33
C GLY A 218 19.32 -4.19 11.53
N LEU A 219 18.21 -3.44 11.51
CA LEU A 219 16.99 -3.87 10.79
C LEU A 219 16.99 -3.50 9.31
N VAL A 220 17.83 -2.55 8.95
CA VAL A 220 17.86 -1.95 7.62
C VAL A 220 19.32 -1.84 7.15
N PRO A 221 19.72 -2.45 6.01
CA PRO A 221 21.08 -2.41 5.50
C PRO A 221 21.60 -0.97 5.34
N ARG A 222 22.92 -0.77 5.37
CA ARG A 222 23.58 0.51 5.00
C ARG A 222 23.04 1.11 3.70
N GLU A 223 22.56 0.27 2.78
CA GLU A 223 21.91 0.64 1.51
C GLU A 223 20.68 1.54 1.66
N VAL A 224 19.99 1.49 2.81
CA VAL A 224 18.77 2.27 3.06
C VAL A 224 19.04 3.55 3.84
N LYS A 225 20.27 3.78 4.33
CA LYS A 225 20.68 5.14 4.75
C LYS A 225 20.54 6.14 3.58
N LYS A 226 20.51 5.66 2.32
CA LYS A 226 20.19 6.44 1.11
C LYS A 226 18.68 6.73 0.94
N TYR A 227 17.79 5.98 1.57
CA TYR A 227 16.34 6.15 1.46
C TYR A 227 15.77 6.71 2.77
N LEU A 228 15.37 7.98 2.73
CA LEU A 228 14.72 8.63 3.85
C LEU A 228 13.40 7.91 4.18
N HIS A 229 13.27 7.34 5.38
CA HIS A 229 12.00 6.78 5.85
C HIS A 229 11.10 7.91 6.35
N MET A 230 9.90 8.01 5.78
CA MET A 230 8.86 8.89 6.29
C MET A 230 7.84 8.08 7.07
N ARG A 231 7.55 8.52 8.30
CA ARG A 231 6.37 8.14 9.06
C ARG A 231 5.34 9.23 8.94
N LEU A 232 4.11 8.87 8.63
CA LEU A 232 3.00 9.80 8.51
C LEU A 232 2.09 9.63 9.72
N GLN A 233 1.56 10.76 10.21
CA GLN A 233 0.54 10.79 11.24
C GLN A 233 -0.54 11.79 10.84
N TYR A 234 -1.79 11.36 10.94
CA TYR A 234 -2.95 12.20 10.63
C TYR A 234 -4.19 11.68 11.38
N GLU A 235 -5.19 12.54 11.51
CA GLU A 235 -6.46 12.19 12.15
C GLU A 235 -7.21 11.11 11.36
N GLY A 236 -7.71 10.08 12.05
CA GLY A 236 -8.35 8.93 11.41
C GLY A 236 -7.38 7.94 10.76
N GLN A 237 -6.06 8.09 10.96
CA GLN A 237 -5.09 7.09 10.52
C GLN A 237 -5.33 5.76 11.25
N PHE A 238 -5.55 4.71 10.47
CA PHE A 238 -5.70 3.37 11.00
C PHE A 238 -4.33 2.75 11.33
N LYS A 239 -4.14 2.31 12.57
CA LYS A 239 -2.93 1.59 12.98
C LYS A 239 -3.10 0.10 12.68
N LEU A 240 -2.67 -0.33 11.49
CA LEU A 240 -2.60 -1.76 11.17
C LEU A 240 -1.53 -2.43 12.05
N ASN A 241 -1.95 -3.43 12.83
CA ASN A 241 -1.03 -4.38 13.45
C ASN A 241 -1.17 -5.73 12.74
N PRO A 242 -0.29 -6.06 11.78
CA PRO A 242 -0.43 -7.28 10.98
C PRO A 242 -0.25 -8.57 11.80
N LYS A 243 0.26 -8.47 13.03
CA LYS A 243 0.43 -9.58 13.99
C LYS A 243 -0.82 -9.78 14.86
N GLU A 244 -1.65 -8.75 15.02
CA GLU A 244 -2.86 -8.83 15.83
C GLU A 244 -3.97 -9.53 15.04
N THR A 245 -4.49 -10.62 15.61
CA THR A 245 -5.49 -11.47 14.96
C THR A 245 -6.85 -11.37 15.63
N LYS A 246 -6.93 -10.75 16.82
CA LYS A 246 -8.18 -10.52 17.55
C LYS A 246 -8.85 -9.21 17.16
N ASP A 247 -8.09 -8.23 16.70
CA ASP A 247 -8.64 -6.98 16.15
C ASP A 247 -9.33 -7.28 14.82
N THR A 248 -10.66 -7.13 14.79
CA THR A 248 -11.48 -7.45 13.61
C THR A 248 -11.05 -6.64 12.40
N ASN A 249 -10.64 -5.38 12.60
CA ASN A 249 -10.21 -4.51 11.51
C ASN A 249 -8.86 -4.93 10.92
N SER A 250 -7.88 -5.28 11.75
CA SER A 250 -6.59 -5.83 11.31
C SER A 250 -6.76 -7.17 10.61
N ALA A 251 -7.66 -8.03 11.10
CA ALA A 251 -7.99 -9.30 10.45
C ALA A 251 -8.61 -9.10 9.06
N LEU A 252 -9.60 -8.20 8.93
CA LEU A 252 -10.21 -7.82 7.64
C LEU A 252 -9.18 -7.25 6.67
N LEU A 253 -8.26 -6.41 7.16
CA LEU A 253 -7.17 -5.87 6.35
C LEU A 253 -6.22 -6.96 5.86
N MET A 254 -5.82 -7.88 6.73
CA MET A 254 -5.00 -9.01 6.33
C MET A 254 -5.73 -9.91 5.33
N ASP A 255 -7.02 -10.16 5.51
CA ASP A 255 -7.79 -10.92 4.53
C ASP A 255 -7.95 -10.15 3.20
N ALA A 256 -8.01 -8.84 3.19
CA ALA A 256 -8.15 -8.10 1.93
C ALA A 256 -6.83 -7.90 1.18
N TYR A 257 -5.76 -7.55 1.89
CA TYR A 257 -4.46 -7.22 1.32
C TYR A 257 -3.53 -8.44 1.20
N VAL A 258 -3.78 -9.51 1.97
CA VAL A 258 -2.89 -10.69 2.02
C VAL A 258 -3.59 -11.96 1.58
N TRP A 259 -4.66 -12.38 2.26
CA TRP A 259 -5.19 -13.74 2.06
C TRP A 259 -6.20 -13.83 0.90
N GLY A 260 -7.05 -12.83 0.75
CA GLY A 260 -8.13 -12.78 -0.22
C GLY A 260 -9.26 -13.78 0.02
N LEU A 261 -9.32 -14.40 1.20
CA LEU A 261 -10.21 -15.52 1.55
C LEU A 261 -11.54 -15.07 2.18
N HIS A 262 -12.10 -13.94 1.73
CA HIS A 262 -13.36 -13.43 2.28
C HIS A 262 -14.50 -14.44 2.09
N PRO A 263 -15.37 -14.66 3.09
CA PRO A 263 -16.49 -15.61 3.02
C PRO A 263 -17.64 -15.21 2.06
N GLY A 264 -17.41 -14.29 1.11
CA GLY A 264 -18.45 -13.65 0.31
C GLY A 264 -18.36 -13.84 -1.21
N ARG A 265 -17.40 -14.61 -1.74
CA ARG A 265 -17.42 -14.93 -3.18
C ARG A 265 -18.42 -16.07 -3.41
N LYS A 266 -19.70 -15.73 -3.56
CA LYS A 266 -20.57 -16.57 -4.40
C LYS A 266 -20.04 -16.42 -5.82
N GLU A 267 -19.42 -17.47 -6.34
CA GLU A 267 -19.25 -17.64 -7.78
C GLU A 267 -20.64 -17.60 -8.41
N GLY A 268 -20.84 -16.73 -9.40
CA GLY A 268 -22.12 -16.59 -10.06
C GLY A 268 -22.21 -15.37 -10.96
N SER A 269 -21.63 -15.46 -12.16
CA SER A 269 -22.28 -15.05 -13.41
C SER A 269 -21.32 -15.30 -14.59
N ASP A 270 -21.15 -16.56 -14.97
CA ASP A 270 -20.97 -16.85 -16.40
C ASP A 270 -22.34 -16.58 -17.04
N GLY A 271 -22.54 -15.33 -17.45
CA GLY A 271 -23.54 -15.00 -18.44
C GLY A 271 -23.06 -15.55 -19.78
N GLN A 272 -23.47 -16.78 -20.09
CA GLN A 272 -23.52 -17.21 -21.48
C GLN A 272 -24.58 -16.36 -22.18
N ALA A 273 -24.11 -15.53 -23.10
CA ALA A 273 -24.88 -15.16 -24.27
C ALA A 273 -25.07 -16.42 -25.11
N ASP A 274 -26.30 -16.88 -25.23
CA ASP A 274 -27.09 -16.93 -26.47
C ASP A 274 -28.53 -17.38 -26.15
#